data_AF-A0A1H3DHB0-F1
#
_entry.id   AF-A0A1H3DHB0-F1
#
_cell.length_a   1.000
_cell.length_b   1.000
_cell.length_c   1.000
_cell.angle_alpha   90.00
_cell.angle_beta   90.00
_cell.angle_gamma   90.00
#
_symmetry.space_group_name_H-M   'P 1'
#
loop_
_entity.id
_entity.type
_entity.pdbx_description
1 polymer ?
#
loop_
_entity_poly.entity_id
_entity_poly.type
_entity_poly.pdbx_seq_one_letter_code
_entity_poly.pdbx_strand_id
1 'polypeptide(L)'
;MNMKPNEMKVDLIGILFTGIIVLMLIQLIVPGVTGTWVREANSKAFTYIHHYSNLTSLCCTLGSYLLYLLLFICIWSNQKKGKALLFVYISTLVFIVWGFYAIYETNVQEVLLDDVSINIILIPLLYLLGYEKAIFNSVKRMIPYIVILMVALILWSSLTFVFQYGFSAETRTSPSKEMFSIVISAYWCYALGMPESKKHHRTFKLVLGICLLICAFLIQSRGWMVQCILLLYTMLAYSAGKNALLRKIVAAFSVVLVFLLIIILLPSVTEGLFNRMGEDTRSGQYETFFSQVDAASLLWGNGQHGSYTFLGNTNYRYFDNQFIYIMFHYGIVPVLCLFGVIGGLFRKINKDRLTLEEQAYIIGCRFMSFFYLAALGGLSVYFKFGWNLSTLFVLIFIGRGVSLMSEAKERKRYSEPRTRTPVIKGAVYDGIAIKNG
;
A
#
# COMPACT_ATOMS: atom_id res chain seq x y z
N MET A 1 0.47 -51.26 2.58
CA MET A 1 0.81 -49.94 3.17
C MET A 1 1.40 -49.09 2.05
N ASN A 2 0.55 -48.41 1.27
CA ASN A 2 0.99 -47.66 0.08
C ASN A 2 1.46 -46.27 0.49
N MET A 3 2.77 -46.07 0.55
CA MET A 3 3.36 -44.74 0.59
C MET A 3 3.08 -44.06 -0.77
N LYS A 4 2.26 -43.00 -0.75
CA LYS A 4 2.13 -42.11 -1.91
C LYS A 4 3.45 -41.39 -2.11
N PRO A 5 3.92 -41.20 -3.36
CA PRO A 5 5.12 -40.42 -3.63
C PRO A 5 4.89 -39.00 -3.11
N ASN A 6 5.84 -38.51 -2.31
CA ASN A 6 5.85 -37.14 -1.84
C ASN A 6 6.28 -36.26 -3.02
N GLU A 7 5.35 -35.92 -3.91
CA GLU A 7 5.58 -34.91 -4.93
C GLU A 7 5.80 -33.56 -4.23
N MET A 8 7.06 -33.21 -4.00
CA MET A 8 7.45 -31.82 -3.76
C MET A 8 7.09 -31.02 -5.01
N LYS A 9 5.85 -30.55 -5.09
CA LYS A 9 5.48 -29.50 -6.04
C LYS A 9 6.22 -28.24 -5.63
N VAL A 10 7.34 -27.97 -6.29
CA VAL A 10 8.08 -26.73 -6.17
C VAL A 10 7.13 -25.59 -6.57
N ASP A 11 6.83 -24.70 -5.62
CA ASP A 11 5.97 -23.54 -5.84
C ASP A 11 6.76 -22.45 -6.58
N LEU A 12 6.89 -22.64 -7.90
CA LEU A 12 7.67 -21.77 -8.78
C LEU A 12 7.18 -20.31 -8.74
N ILE A 13 5.86 -20.10 -8.57
CA ILE A 13 5.27 -18.75 -8.47
C ILE A 13 5.69 -18.08 -7.16
N GLY A 14 5.62 -18.82 -6.04
CA GLY A 14 6.08 -18.33 -4.74
C GLY A 14 7.58 -18.00 -4.72
N ILE A 15 8.41 -18.80 -5.42
CA ILE A 15 9.86 -18.58 -5.56
C ILE A 15 10.14 -17.34 -6.41
N LEU A 16 9.51 -17.23 -7.57
CA LEU A 16 9.64 -16.06 -8.46
C LEU A 16 9.29 -14.77 -7.71
N PHE A 17 8.18 -14.77 -6.99
CA PHE A 17 7.78 -13.63 -6.18
C PHE A 17 8.81 -13.28 -5.10
N THR A 18 9.34 -14.29 -4.40
CA THR A 18 10.39 -14.08 -3.38
C THR A 18 11.64 -13.44 -3.99
N GLY A 19 12.04 -13.89 -5.18
CA GLY A 19 13.14 -13.30 -5.95
C GLY A 19 12.90 -11.82 -6.27
N ILE A 20 11.70 -11.45 -6.72
CA ILE A 20 11.32 -10.04 -6.97
C ILE A 20 11.50 -9.20 -5.71
N ILE A 21 11.02 -9.67 -4.55
CA ILE A 21 11.16 -8.94 -3.29
C ILE A 21 12.63 -8.74 -2.92
N VAL A 22 13.48 -9.76 -3.09
CA VAL A 22 14.92 -9.64 -2.82
C VAL A 22 15.56 -8.60 -3.75
N LEU A 23 15.23 -8.59 -5.03
CA LEU A 23 15.75 -7.59 -5.99
C LEU A 23 15.35 -6.17 -5.60
N MET A 24 14.08 -5.95 -5.24
CA MET A 24 13.58 -4.65 -4.79
C MET A 24 14.21 -4.21 -3.45
N LEU A 25 14.50 -5.15 -2.54
CA LEU A 25 15.23 -4.86 -1.30
C LEU A 25 16.68 -4.46 -1.58
N ILE A 26 17.37 -5.13 -2.49
CA ILE A 26 18.75 -4.77 -2.87
C ILE A 26 18.77 -3.35 -3.48
N GLN A 27 17.84 -3.07 -4.39
CA GLN A 27 17.68 -1.74 -5.00
C GLN A 27 17.46 -0.63 -3.95
N LEU A 28 16.72 -0.90 -2.88
CA LEU A 28 16.47 0.08 -1.83
C LEU A 28 17.66 0.22 -0.87
N ILE A 29 18.17 -0.91 -0.36
CA ILE A 29 19.09 -0.94 0.77
C ILE A 29 20.49 -0.51 0.34
N VAL A 30 21.00 -1.01 -0.80
CA VAL A 30 22.38 -0.74 -1.20
C VAL A 30 22.63 0.76 -1.40
N PRO A 31 21.85 1.50 -2.21
CA PRO A 31 22.06 2.95 -2.37
C PRO A 31 21.87 3.74 -1.07
N GLY A 32 20.99 3.26 -0.19
CA GLY A 32 20.73 3.87 1.12
C GLY A 32 21.85 3.66 2.16
N VAL A 33 22.79 2.75 1.88
CA VAL A 33 23.93 2.45 2.75
C VAL A 33 25.24 2.99 2.18
N THR A 34 25.40 2.98 0.86
CA THR A 34 26.63 3.36 0.17
C THR A 34 26.68 4.83 -0.26
N GLY A 35 25.57 5.56 -0.12
CA GLY A 35 25.49 6.98 -0.42
C GLY A 35 26.18 7.86 0.63
N THR A 36 26.12 9.17 0.41
CA THR A 36 26.80 10.17 1.25
C THR A 36 25.89 11.32 1.63
N TRP A 37 26.16 11.92 2.78
CA TRP A 37 25.46 13.11 3.23
C TRP A 37 26.14 14.36 2.68
N VAL A 38 25.35 15.25 2.09
CA VAL A 38 25.81 16.56 1.62
C VAL A 38 25.00 17.64 2.32
N ARG A 39 25.71 18.65 2.85
CA ARG A 39 25.09 19.81 3.48
C ARG A 39 24.56 20.74 2.40
N GLU A 40 23.31 21.19 2.55
CA GLU A 40 22.75 22.20 1.65
C GLU A 40 23.42 23.56 1.87
N ALA A 41 23.68 24.27 0.77
CA ALA A 41 24.20 25.63 0.83
C ALA A 41 23.22 26.52 1.61
N ASN A 42 23.74 27.30 2.55
CA ASN A 42 22.98 28.26 3.37
C ASN A 42 21.91 27.66 4.30
N SER A 43 21.98 26.36 4.64
CA SER A 43 21.07 25.77 5.65
C SER A 43 21.79 24.86 6.66
N LYS A 44 21.09 24.50 7.75
CA LYS A 44 21.51 23.45 8.70
C LYS A 44 21.06 22.05 8.25
N ALA A 45 20.44 21.95 7.07
CA ALA A 45 19.88 20.71 6.56
C ALA A 45 20.87 19.94 5.69
N PHE A 46 20.75 18.62 5.77
CA PHE A 46 21.52 17.66 4.99
C PHE A 46 20.60 16.88 4.06
N THR A 47 21.13 16.58 2.89
CA THR A 47 20.50 15.79 1.84
C THR A 47 21.36 14.56 1.60
N TYR A 48 20.75 13.39 1.60
CA TYR A 48 21.45 12.15 1.30
C TYR A 48 21.49 11.93 -0.21
N ILE A 49 22.69 11.79 -0.75
CA ILE A 49 22.93 11.45 -2.15
C ILE A 49 23.11 9.94 -2.23
N HIS A 50 22.10 9.26 -2.75
CA HIS A 50 22.09 7.82 -2.93
C HIS A 50 23.11 7.40 -3.99
N HIS A 51 23.87 6.34 -3.72
CA HIS A 51 24.83 5.80 -4.68
C HIS A 51 24.22 4.62 -5.46
N TYR A 52 23.79 4.88 -6.69
CA TYR A 52 23.27 3.85 -7.58
C TYR A 52 24.39 3.23 -8.42
N SER A 53 24.67 1.94 -8.17
CA SER A 53 25.63 1.14 -8.93
C SER A 53 24.96 0.36 -10.07
N ASN A 54 25.78 -0.22 -10.95
CA ASN A 54 25.31 -1.12 -12.01
C ASN A 54 24.49 -2.30 -11.45
N LEU A 55 24.87 -2.82 -10.28
CA LEU A 55 24.12 -3.88 -9.59
C LEU A 55 22.71 -3.40 -9.21
N THR A 56 22.60 -2.21 -8.62
CA THR A 56 21.30 -1.68 -8.19
C THR A 56 20.37 -1.37 -9.36
N SER A 57 20.95 -0.89 -10.48
CA SER A 57 20.22 -0.64 -11.73
C SER A 57 19.73 -1.95 -12.37
N LEU A 58 20.57 -2.99 -12.37
CA LEU A 58 20.20 -4.33 -12.82
C LEU A 58 19.09 -4.93 -11.96
N CYS A 59 19.18 -4.82 -10.63
CA CYS A 59 18.13 -5.27 -9.72
C CYS A 59 16.81 -4.55 -9.94
N CYS A 60 16.83 -3.22 -10.15
CA CYS A 60 15.64 -2.43 -10.47
C CYS A 60 14.96 -2.93 -11.76
N THR A 61 15.75 -3.07 -12.82
CA THR A 61 15.28 -3.45 -14.15
C THR A 61 14.73 -4.88 -14.15
N LEU A 62 15.51 -5.83 -13.64
CA LEU A 62 15.12 -7.24 -13.55
C LEU A 62 13.90 -7.42 -12.63
N GLY A 63 13.89 -6.76 -11.47
CA GLY A 63 12.76 -6.80 -10.54
C GLY A 63 11.47 -6.30 -11.19
N SER A 64 11.54 -5.21 -11.94
CA SER A 64 10.40 -4.66 -12.69
C SER A 64 9.91 -5.62 -13.77
N TYR A 65 10.78 -6.15 -14.62
CA TYR A 65 10.37 -7.08 -15.68
C TYR A 65 9.81 -8.41 -15.14
N LEU A 66 10.37 -8.93 -14.05
CA LEU A 66 9.82 -10.12 -13.40
C LEU A 66 8.46 -9.83 -12.75
N LEU A 67 8.25 -8.63 -12.21
CA LEU A 67 6.94 -8.21 -11.69
C LEU A 67 5.91 -8.07 -12.82
N TYR A 68 6.29 -7.56 -13.99
CA TYR A 68 5.47 -7.57 -15.20
C TYR A 68 5.04 -8.98 -15.59
N LEU A 69 5.99 -9.90 -15.70
CA LEU A 69 5.74 -11.30 -16.04
C LEU A 69 4.79 -11.95 -15.03
N LEU A 70 5.03 -11.73 -13.74
CA LEU A 70 4.19 -12.28 -12.67
C LEU A 70 2.76 -11.70 -12.72
N LEU A 71 2.63 -10.39 -12.91
CA LEU A 71 1.33 -9.73 -13.05
C LEU A 71 0.57 -10.27 -14.26
N PHE A 72 1.25 -10.48 -15.39
CA PHE A 72 0.65 -11.07 -16.59
C PHE A 72 0.13 -12.49 -16.34
N ILE A 73 0.93 -13.34 -15.69
CA ILE A 73 0.52 -14.70 -15.29
C ILE A 73 -0.71 -14.66 -14.39
N CYS A 74 -0.72 -13.76 -13.39
CA CYS A 74 -1.85 -13.58 -12.47
C CYS A 74 -3.11 -13.08 -13.19
N ILE A 75 -2.98 -12.14 -14.14
CA ILE A 75 -4.09 -11.68 -14.97
C ILE A 75 -4.68 -12.87 -15.72
N TRP A 76 -3.84 -13.61 -16.46
CA TRP A 76 -4.26 -14.77 -17.27
C TRP A 76 -4.96 -15.85 -16.43
N SER A 77 -4.37 -16.22 -15.29
CA SER A 77 -4.93 -17.19 -14.33
C SER A 77 -6.33 -16.78 -13.84
N ASN A 78 -6.54 -15.47 -13.61
CA ASN A 78 -7.75 -14.94 -13.00
C ASN A 78 -8.78 -14.40 -14.01
N GLN A 79 -8.52 -14.41 -15.33
CA GLN A 79 -9.49 -14.01 -16.36
C GLN A 79 -10.79 -14.82 -16.28
N LYS A 80 -10.74 -16.09 -15.84
CA LYS A 80 -11.92 -16.95 -15.73
C LYS A 80 -12.86 -16.58 -14.55
N LYS A 81 -12.50 -15.62 -13.69
CA LYS A 81 -13.24 -15.25 -12.46
C LYS A 81 -14.08 -13.96 -12.55
N GLY A 82 -14.55 -13.59 -13.74
CA GLY A 82 -15.78 -12.82 -14.02
C GLY A 82 -15.92 -11.34 -13.58
N LYS A 83 -15.34 -10.90 -12.44
CA LYS A 83 -15.50 -9.52 -11.90
C LYS A 83 -14.22 -8.72 -11.78
N ALA A 84 -13.07 -9.37 -11.77
CA ALA A 84 -11.76 -8.72 -11.88
C ALA A 84 -11.53 -8.09 -13.27
N LEU A 85 -12.28 -8.56 -14.27
CA LEU A 85 -12.07 -8.23 -15.69
C LEU A 85 -12.26 -6.75 -16.03
N LEU A 86 -13.26 -6.06 -15.46
CA LEU A 86 -13.54 -4.67 -15.86
C LEU A 86 -12.38 -3.73 -15.52
N PHE A 87 -11.87 -3.79 -14.28
CA PHE A 87 -10.74 -2.95 -13.86
C PHE A 87 -9.45 -3.33 -14.60
N VAL A 88 -9.24 -4.62 -14.86
CA VAL A 88 -8.13 -5.09 -15.70
C VAL A 88 -8.21 -4.45 -17.09
N TYR A 89 -9.34 -4.57 -17.78
CA TYR A 89 -9.49 -4.03 -19.13
C TYR A 89 -9.33 -2.51 -19.17
N ILE A 90 -9.91 -1.78 -18.21
CA ILE A 90 -9.79 -0.32 -18.14
C ILE A 90 -8.33 0.08 -17.88
N SER A 91 -7.67 -0.47 -16.86
CA SER A 91 -6.27 -0.13 -16.57
C SER A 91 -5.35 -0.52 -17.72
N THR A 92 -5.54 -1.67 -18.36
CA THR A 92 -4.73 -2.08 -19.51
C THR A 92 -4.97 -1.17 -20.72
N LEU A 93 -6.21 -0.78 -21.00
CA LEU A 93 -6.52 0.16 -22.09
C LEU A 93 -5.85 1.51 -21.87
N VAL A 94 -5.99 2.10 -20.67
CA VAL A 94 -5.36 3.39 -20.34
C VAL A 94 -3.83 3.28 -20.39
N PHE A 95 -3.26 2.17 -19.94
CA PHE A 95 -1.82 1.91 -20.02
C PHE A 95 -1.34 1.85 -21.48
N ILE A 96 -2.10 1.21 -22.37
CA ILE A 96 -1.76 1.14 -23.80
C ILE A 96 -1.83 2.53 -24.45
N VAL A 97 -2.89 3.30 -24.18
CA VAL A 97 -3.06 4.65 -24.74
C VAL A 97 -1.92 5.58 -24.30
N TRP A 98 -1.64 5.64 -23.00
CA TRP A 98 -0.51 6.42 -22.49
C TRP A 98 0.84 5.87 -22.94
N GLY A 99 0.96 4.55 -23.11
CA GLY A 99 2.17 3.92 -23.63
C GLY A 99 2.49 4.35 -25.06
N PHE A 100 1.49 4.40 -25.94
CA PHE A 100 1.70 4.92 -27.30
C PHE A 100 2.12 6.39 -27.31
N TYR A 101 1.51 7.20 -26.44
CA TYR A 101 1.88 8.61 -26.31
C TYR A 101 3.31 8.78 -25.76
N ALA A 102 3.66 8.06 -24.69
CA ALA A 102 4.96 8.19 -24.05
C ALA A 102 6.13 7.67 -24.91
N ILE A 103 5.92 6.58 -25.67
CA ILE A 103 6.95 6.05 -26.61
C ILE A 103 7.23 7.01 -27.76
N TYR A 104 6.27 7.88 -28.11
CA TYR A 104 6.51 8.92 -29.11
C TYR A 104 7.42 10.04 -28.57
N GLU A 105 7.34 10.34 -27.27
CA GLU A 105 8.12 11.42 -26.65
C GLU A 105 9.51 10.97 -26.19
N THR A 106 9.65 9.71 -25.77
CA THR A 106 10.86 9.20 -25.13
C THR A 106 11.09 7.70 -25.38
N ASN A 107 12.27 7.20 -25.04
CA ASN A 107 12.63 5.79 -25.19
C ASN A 107 11.85 4.88 -24.21
N VAL A 108 11.68 3.61 -24.59
CA VAL A 108 10.92 2.62 -23.80
C VAL A 108 11.46 2.43 -22.37
N GLN A 109 12.78 2.58 -22.17
CA GLN A 109 13.39 2.40 -20.86
C GLN A 109 12.95 3.52 -19.89
N GLU A 110 12.94 4.76 -20.35
CA GLU A 110 12.49 5.92 -19.57
C GLU A 110 10.98 5.88 -19.36
N VAL A 111 10.20 5.47 -20.37
CA VAL A 111 8.75 5.26 -20.24
C VAL A 111 8.41 4.30 -19.10
N LEU A 112 9.17 3.21 -18.97
CA LEU A 112 8.88 2.14 -18.02
C LEU A 112 9.60 2.30 -16.67
N LEU A 113 10.80 2.90 -16.62
CA LEU A 113 11.66 2.88 -15.42
C LEU A 113 11.93 4.24 -14.81
N ASP A 114 11.46 5.36 -15.39
CA ASP A 114 11.54 6.67 -14.76
C ASP A 114 10.66 6.76 -13.50
N ASP A 115 10.95 7.74 -12.66
CA ASP A 115 10.22 8.06 -11.43
C ASP A 115 8.73 8.35 -11.69
N VAL A 116 8.42 8.94 -12.85
CA VAL A 116 7.05 9.26 -13.30
C VAL A 116 6.60 8.28 -14.39
N SER A 117 6.90 7.00 -14.21
CA SER A 117 6.60 5.96 -15.21
C SER A 117 5.09 5.69 -15.40
N ILE A 118 4.71 5.28 -16.62
CA ILE A 118 3.35 4.83 -16.98
C ILE A 118 2.89 3.62 -16.16
N ASN A 119 3.84 2.92 -15.50
CA ASN A 119 3.61 1.81 -14.59
C ASN A 119 2.57 2.13 -13.49
N ILE A 120 2.43 3.41 -13.13
CA ILE A 120 1.44 3.91 -12.18
C ILE A 120 0.01 3.45 -12.53
N ILE A 121 -0.32 3.36 -13.82
CA ILE A 121 -1.63 2.96 -14.31
C ILE A 121 -1.96 1.50 -13.99
N LEU A 122 -0.93 0.64 -13.93
CA LEU A 122 -1.07 -0.80 -13.67
C LEU A 122 -1.06 -1.14 -12.18
N ILE A 123 -0.64 -0.22 -11.31
CA ILE A 123 -0.55 -0.46 -9.87
C ILE A 123 -1.84 -1.04 -9.28
N PRO A 124 -3.05 -0.52 -9.57
CA PRO A 124 -4.28 -1.10 -9.04
C PRO A 124 -4.43 -2.61 -9.29
N LEU A 125 -3.83 -3.14 -10.37
CA LEU A 125 -3.88 -4.56 -10.74
C LEU A 125 -2.99 -5.46 -9.87
N LEU A 126 -2.08 -4.91 -9.07
CA LEU A 126 -1.23 -5.68 -8.17
C LEU A 126 -2.03 -6.48 -7.12
N TYR A 127 -3.30 -6.12 -6.88
CA TYR A 127 -4.19 -6.92 -6.02
C TYR A 127 -4.42 -8.35 -6.54
N LEU A 128 -4.27 -8.58 -7.84
CA LEU A 128 -4.42 -9.92 -8.44
C LEU A 128 -3.36 -10.90 -7.93
N LEU A 129 -2.18 -10.42 -7.55
CA LEU A 129 -1.15 -11.26 -6.94
C LEU A 129 -1.64 -11.85 -5.61
N GLY A 130 -2.52 -11.15 -4.88
CA GLY A 130 -3.14 -11.63 -3.66
C GLY A 130 -4.18 -12.74 -3.84
N TYR A 131 -4.62 -13.00 -5.08
CA TYR A 131 -5.53 -14.13 -5.36
C TYR A 131 -4.77 -15.45 -5.33
N GLU A 132 -3.47 -15.43 -5.67
CA GLU A 132 -2.61 -16.60 -5.65
C GLU A 132 -2.13 -16.90 -4.23
N LYS A 133 -2.56 -18.05 -3.69
CA LYS A 133 -2.24 -18.47 -2.31
C LYS A 133 -0.73 -18.63 -2.09
N ALA A 134 -0.02 -19.09 -3.11
CA ALA A 134 1.44 -19.19 -3.16
C ALA A 134 2.11 -17.86 -2.78
N ILE A 135 1.80 -16.81 -3.56
CA ILE A 135 2.33 -15.46 -3.38
C ILE A 135 1.96 -14.91 -2.00
N PHE A 136 0.68 -15.02 -1.63
CA PHE A 136 0.21 -14.52 -0.33
C PHE A 136 0.94 -15.19 0.85
N ASN A 137 1.16 -16.51 0.77
CA ASN A 137 1.89 -17.26 1.81
C ASN A 137 3.37 -16.85 1.86
N SER A 138 4.01 -16.61 0.72
CA SER A 138 5.37 -16.07 0.66
C SER A 138 5.46 -14.69 1.33
N VAL A 139 4.60 -13.75 0.95
CA VAL A 139 4.56 -12.41 1.59
C VAL A 139 4.32 -12.53 3.09
N LYS A 140 3.34 -13.34 3.50
CA LYS A 140 3.00 -13.51 4.92
C LYS A 140 4.19 -14.01 5.73
N ARG A 141 5.03 -14.88 5.15
CA ARG A 141 6.26 -15.37 5.77
C ARG A 141 7.35 -14.30 5.83
N MET A 142 7.50 -13.49 4.79
CA MET A 142 8.59 -12.52 4.67
C MET A 142 8.38 -11.24 5.48
N ILE A 143 7.13 -10.75 5.58
CA ILE A 143 6.81 -9.45 6.19
C ILE A 143 7.42 -9.24 7.58
N PRO A 144 7.35 -10.19 8.54
CA PRO A 144 7.92 -9.98 9.87
C PRO A 144 9.43 -9.71 9.82
N TYR A 145 10.15 -10.42 8.96
CA TYR A 145 11.59 -10.23 8.77
C TYR A 145 11.91 -8.90 8.10
N ILE A 146 11.11 -8.49 7.11
CA ILE A 146 11.24 -7.18 6.46
C ILE A 146 10.99 -6.06 7.47
N VAL A 147 10.00 -6.20 8.35
CA VAL A 147 9.73 -5.19 9.38
C VAL A 147 10.92 -5.02 10.32
N ILE A 148 11.47 -6.12 10.83
CA ILE A 148 12.64 -6.10 11.72
C ILE A 148 13.85 -5.50 11.01
N LEU A 149 14.14 -5.96 9.78
CA LEU A 149 15.26 -5.48 8.97
C LEU A 149 15.17 -3.97 8.74
N MET A 150 14.01 -3.47 8.31
CA MET A 150 13.83 -2.04 8.03
C MET A 150 13.89 -1.18 9.29
N VAL A 151 13.32 -1.64 10.41
CA VAL A 151 13.47 -0.93 11.71
C VAL A 151 14.94 -0.83 12.08
N ALA A 152 15.69 -1.93 11.98
CA ALA A 152 17.12 -1.94 12.30
C ALA A 152 17.91 -0.98 11.40
N LEU A 153 17.66 -0.99 10.09
CA LEU A 153 18.32 -0.09 9.14
C LEU A 153 17.96 1.39 9.36
N ILE A 154 16.70 1.69 9.67
CA ILE A 154 16.26 3.06 9.97
C ILE A 154 16.94 3.57 11.23
N LEU A 155 16.96 2.77 12.30
CA LEU A 155 17.63 3.13 13.55
C LEU A 155 19.12 3.32 13.33
N TRP A 156 19.78 2.39 12.62
CA TRP A 156 21.19 2.50 12.30
C TRP A 156 21.50 3.77 11.51
N SER A 157 20.80 4.01 10.39
CA SER A 157 21.00 5.20 9.56
C SER A 157 20.75 6.51 10.32
N SER A 158 19.70 6.55 11.14
CA SER A 158 19.37 7.73 11.97
C SER A 158 20.43 7.97 13.05
N LEU A 159 20.88 6.92 13.73
CA LEU A 159 21.92 7.02 14.77
C LEU A 159 23.26 7.44 14.16
N THR A 160 23.67 6.87 13.03
CA THR A 160 24.90 7.29 12.33
C THR A 160 24.84 8.77 11.95
N PHE A 161 23.70 9.25 11.43
CA PHE A 161 23.50 10.66 11.12
C PHE A 161 23.65 11.54 12.38
N VAL A 162 22.96 11.17 13.46
CA VAL A 162 23.01 11.91 14.74
C VAL A 162 24.42 11.92 15.34
N PHE A 163 25.15 10.81 15.28
CA PHE A 163 26.53 10.75 15.78
C PHE A 163 27.49 11.60 14.93
N GLN A 164 27.24 11.71 13.63
CA GLN A 164 28.12 12.46 12.72
C GLN A 164 27.83 13.96 12.71
N TYR A 165 26.55 14.37 12.79
CA TYR A 165 26.13 15.76 12.57
C TYR A 165 25.40 16.39 13.77
N GLY A 166 25.07 15.60 14.80
CA GLY A 166 24.35 16.04 15.98
C GLY A 166 22.82 16.05 15.82
N PHE A 167 22.11 16.11 16.95
CA PHE A 167 20.64 16.11 17.00
C PHE A 167 19.97 17.37 16.42
N SER A 168 20.71 18.48 16.33
CA SER A 168 20.20 19.76 15.82
C SER A 168 20.30 19.90 14.29
N ALA A 169 20.92 18.92 13.62
CA ALA A 169 20.98 18.87 12.17
C ALA A 169 19.67 18.35 11.59
N GLU A 170 19.16 19.01 10.55
CA GLU A 170 17.93 18.62 9.88
C GLU A 170 18.24 17.72 8.67
N THR A 171 17.31 16.83 8.31
CA THR A 171 17.40 16.05 7.07
C THR A 171 16.30 16.45 6.10
N ARG A 172 16.64 16.74 4.83
CA ARG A 172 15.67 16.94 3.76
C ARG A 172 15.30 15.60 3.14
N THR A 173 16.27 14.92 2.54
CA THR A 173 16.15 13.53 2.07
C THR A 173 16.97 12.61 2.97
N SER A 174 16.50 11.39 3.19
CA SER A 174 17.26 10.38 3.89
C SER A 174 16.82 8.95 3.52
N PRO A 175 17.73 7.97 3.58
CA PRO A 175 17.38 6.56 3.40
C PRO A 175 16.30 6.13 4.39
N SER A 176 16.40 6.61 5.63
CA SER A 176 15.42 6.34 6.68
C SER A 176 14.01 6.75 6.30
N LYS A 177 13.81 7.90 5.64
CA LYS A 177 12.48 8.36 5.19
C LYS A 177 11.89 7.44 4.11
N GLU A 178 12.70 6.98 3.17
CA GLU A 178 12.26 6.05 2.11
C GLU A 178 11.94 4.67 2.68
N MET A 179 12.84 4.11 3.50
CA MET A 179 12.65 2.83 4.19
C MET A 179 11.42 2.87 5.11
N PHE A 180 11.10 4.03 5.69
CA PHE A 180 9.93 4.19 6.55
C PHE A 180 8.62 3.87 5.82
N SER A 181 8.48 4.30 4.56
CA SER A 181 7.27 4.03 3.76
C SER A 181 7.00 2.54 3.56
N ILE A 182 8.08 1.75 3.45
CA ILE A 182 8.02 0.29 3.25
C ILE A 182 7.71 -0.39 4.57
N VAL A 183 8.42 -0.03 5.65
CA VAL A 183 8.22 -0.67 6.95
C VAL A 183 6.84 -0.41 7.52
N ILE A 184 6.29 0.80 7.36
CA ILE A 184 4.96 1.13 7.87
C ILE A 184 3.89 0.36 7.11
N SER A 185 4.05 0.19 5.78
CA SER A 185 3.15 -0.60 4.94
C SER A 185 3.19 -2.09 5.29
N ALA A 186 4.40 -2.64 5.45
CA ALA A 186 4.60 -4.02 5.90
C ALA A 186 4.04 -4.22 7.32
N TYR A 187 4.17 -3.22 8.19
CA TYR A 187 3.63 -3.26 9.54
C TYR A 187 2.10 -3.15 9.57
N TRP A 188 1.44 -2.35 8.70
CA TRP A 188 -0.03 -2.40 8.56
C TRP A 188 -0.49 -3.81 8.21
N CYS A 189 0.17 -4.43 7.22
CA CYS A 189 -0.11 -5.80 6.79
C CYS A 189 0.12 -6.81 7.94
N TYR A 190 1.20 -6.66 8.71
CA TYR A 190 1.51 -7.53 9.84
C TYR A 190 0.56 -7.36 11.03
N ALA A 191 0.36 -6.11 11.45
CA ALA A 191 -0.40 -5.76 12.65
C ALA A 191 -1.88 -6.06 12.47
N LEU A 192 -2.47 -5.59 11.36
CA LEU A 192 -3.91 -5.66 11.09
C LEU A 192 -4.28 -6.85 10.20
N GLY A 193 -3.43 -7.16 9.22
CA GLY A 193 -3.69 -8.20 8.21
C GLY A 193 -3.28 -9.61 8.63
N MET A 194 -2.72 -9.85 9.81
CA MET A 194 -2.42 -11.22 10.27
C MET A 194 -3.16 -11.54 11.58
N PRO A 195 -4.00 -12.60 11.61
CA PRO A 195 -4.74 -12.96 12.81
C PRO A 195 -3.81 -13.32 13.98
N GLU A 196 -4.23 -12.98 15.19
CA GLU A 196 -3.47 -13.23 16.41
C GLU A 196 -3.66 -14.67 16.87
N SER A 197 -2.64 -15.52 16.73
CA SER A 197 -2.70 -16.91 17.21
C SER A 197 -2.27 -17.06 18.68
N LYS A 198 -1.45 -16.14 19.21
CA LYS A 198 -0.84 -16.24 20.55
C LYS A 198 -0.65 -14.86 21.19
N LYS A 199 -0.75 -14.79 22.52
CA LYS A 199 -0.54 -13.55 23.32
C LYS A 199 0.83 -12.89 23.05
N HIS A 200 1.91 -13.70 22.95
CA HIS A 200 3.24 -13.18 22.64
C HIS A 200 3.34 -12.49 21.27
N HIS A 201 2.56 -12.93 20.27
CA HIS A 201 2.50 -12.25 18.97
C HIS A 201 1.89 -10.85 19.08
N ARG A 202 0.87 -10.67 19.94
CA ARG A 202 0.25 -9.36 20.16
C ARG A 202 1.21 -8.38 20.82
N THR A 203 1.92 -8.81 21.87
CA THR A 203 2.94 -7.98 22.53
C THR A 203 4.03 -7.59 21.55
N PHE A 204 4.53 -8.54 20.75
CA PHE A 204 5.56 -8.27 19.76
C PHE A 204 5.10 -7.24 18.71
N LYS A 205 3.87 -7.35 18.20
CA LYS A 205 3.29 -6.33 17.31
C LYS A 205 3.28 -4.95 17.96
N LEU A 206 2.86 -4.83 19.22
CA LEU A 206 2.83 -3.54 19.93
C LEU A 206 4.23 -2.94 20.11
N VAL A 207 5.21 -3.76 20.49
CA VAL A 207 6.61 -3.33 20.62
C VAL A 207 7.13 -2.79 19.28
N LEU A 208 6.89 -3.49 18.17
CA LEU A 208 7.26 -2.98 16.84
C LEU A 208 6.58 -1.65 16.50
N GLY A 209 5.32 -1.46 16.90
CA GLY A 209 4.61 -0.19 16.70
C GLY A 209 5.23 0.96 17.49
N ILE A 210 5.69 0.71 18.71
CA ILE A 210 6.43 1.70 19.52
C ILE A 210 7.79 1.99 18.87
N CYS A 211 8.53 0.97 18.40
CA CYS A 211 9.78 1.17 17.67
C CYS A 211 9.58 2.02 16.42
N LEU A 212 8.49 1.81 15.67
CA LEU A 212 8.16 2.63 14.51
C LEU A 212 7.79 4.06 14.86
N LEU A 213 7.10 4.28 15.99
CA LEU A 213 6.86 5.63 16.48
C LEU A 213 8.18 6.34 16.79
N ILE A 214 9.11 5.69 17.50
CA ILE A 214 10.45 6.22 17.75
C ILE A 214 11.17 6.56 16.43
N CYS A 215 11.13 5.64 15.45
CA CYS A 215 11.68 5.87 14.12
C CYS A 215 11.05 7.11 13.44
N ALA A 216 9.73 7.31 13.56
CA ALA A 216 9.02 8.44 12.97
C ALA A 216 9.48 9.79 13.56
N PHE A 217 9.81 9.82 14.86
CA PHE A 217 10.42 10.97 15.52
C PHE A 217 11.85 11.21 15.03
N LEU A 218 12.68 10.17 14.94
CA LEU A 218 14.06 10.30 14.48
C LEU A 218 14.16 10.86 13.05
N ILE A 219 13.23 10.47 12.16
CA ILE A 219 13.16 11.03 10.80
C ILE A 219 12.39 12.35 10.72
N GLN A 220 11.93 12.87 11.85
CA GLN A 220 11.18 14.13 11.99
C GLN A 220 9.96 14.22 11.05
N SER A 221 9.18 13.14 10.91
CA SER A 221 7.99 13.13 10.04
C SER A 221 6.69 13.16 10.85
N ARG A 222 6.08 14.36 10.89
CA ARG A 222 4.77 14.59 11.54
C ARG A 222 3.69 13.63 11.05
N GLY A 223 3.62 13.42 9.74
CA GLY A 223 2.64 12.52 9.13
C GLY A 223 2.80 11.06 9.56
N TRP A 224 4.06 10.58 9.58
CA TRP A 224 4.36 9.22 10.02
C TRP A 224 4.10 9.01 11.51
N MET A 225 4.34 10.03 12.35
CA MET A 225 3.99 9.98 13.77
C MET A 225 2.48 9.81 13.97
N VAL A 226 1.67 10.61 13.27
CA VAL A 226 0.20 10.50 13.33
C VAL A 226 -0.26 9.11 12.88
N GLN A 227 0.28 8.58 11.78
CA GLN A 227 -0.01 7.23 11.30
C GLN A 227 0.32 6.15 12.34
N CYS A 228 1.51 6.21 12.96
CA CYS A 228 1.91 5.27 14.01
C CYS A 228 0.99 5.34 15.24
N ILE A 229 0.64 6.55 15.68
CA ILE A 229 -0.26 6.79 16.81
C ILE A 229 -1.66 6.22 16.55
N LEU A 230 -2.24 6.55 15.39
CA LEU A 230 -3.57 6.07 15.01
C LEU A 230 -3.60 4.55 14.86
N LEU A 231 -2.51 3.95 14.37
CA LEU A 231 -2.38 2.51 14.23
C LEU A 231 -2.29 1.81 15.59
N LEU A 232 -1.44 2.31 16.50
CA LEU A 232 -1.36 1.81 17.89
C LEU A 232 -2.71 1.93 18.60
N TYR A 233 -3.38 3.07 18.45
CA TYR A 233 -4.74 3.26 18.95
C TYR A 233 -5.69 2.20 18.37
N THR A 234 -5.67 1.99 17.06
CA THR A 234 -6.53 1.00 16.37
C THR A 234 -6.27 -0.40 16.91
N MET A 235 -5.02 -0.80 17.11
CA MET A 235 -4.65 -2.11 17.66
C MET A 235 -5.10 -2.32 19.11
N LEU A 236 -5.08 -1.28 19.93
CA LEU A 236 -5.49 -1.34 21.33
C LEU A 236 -7.02 -1.26 21.48
N ALA A 237 -7.66 -0.41 20.68
CA ALA A 237 -9.10 -0.19 20.68
C ALA A 237 -9.87 -1.34 20.01
N TYR A 238 -9.26 -2.04 19.05
CA TYR A 238 -9.90 -3.12 18.32
C TYR A 238 -9.93 -4.43 19.14
N SER A 239 -10.97 -4.55 19.96
CA SER A 239 -11.40 -5.83 20.55
C SER A 239 -12.89 -5.76 20.92
N ALA A 240 -13.66 -6.76 20.50
CA ALA A 240 -15.08 -6.88 20.85
C ALA A 240 -15.24 -7.32 22.32
N GLY A 241 -16.28 -6.83 23.03
CA GLY A 241 -16.63 -7.31 24.37
C GLY A 241 -17.18 -6.22 25.30
N LYS A 242 -17.65 -6.65 26.49
CA LYS A 242 -18.38 -5.83 27.47
C LYS A 242 -17.67 -4.52 27.92
N ASN A 243 -16.35 -4.41 27.74
CA ASN A 243 -15.56 -3.23 28.18
C ASN A 243 -14.95 -2.43 27.00
N ALA A 244 -15.60 -2.42 25.84
CA ALA A 244 -15.07 -1.76 24.65
C ALA A 244 -14.78 -0.26 24.85
N LEU A 245 -15.65 0.47 25.56
CA LEU A 245 -15.46 1.91 25.85
C LEU A 245 -14.24 2.14 26.74
N LEU A 246 -14.12 1.41 27.86
CA LEU A 246 -12.98 1.50 28.76
C LEU A 246 -11.67 1.21 28.03
N ARG A 247 -11.63 0.21 27.15
CA ARG A 247 -10.44 -0.10 26.35
C ARG A 247 -10.06 1.02 25.37
N LYS A 248 -11.05 1.69 24.77
CA LYS A 248 -10.79 2.88 23.93
C LYS A 248 -10.18 4.01 24.74
N ILE A 249 -10.65 4.23 25.97
CA ILE A 249 -10.11 5.24 26.89
C ILE A 249 -8.68 4.87 27.30
N VAL A 250 -8.44 3.62 27.72
CA VAL A 250 -7.10 3.13 28.08
C VAL A 250 -6.13 3.20 26.89
N ALA A 251 -6.60 2.86 25.68
CA ALA A 251 -5.83 2.99 24.45
C ALA A 251 -5.42 4.45 24.18
N ALA A 252 -6.37 5.39 24.30
CA ALA A 252 -6.08 6.81 24.15
C ALA A 252 -5.07 7.28 25.20
N PHE A 253 -5.24 6.91 26.47
CA PHE A 253 -4.31 7.26 27.54
C PHE A 253 -2.92 6.68 27.32
N SER A 254 -2.81 5.41 26.89
CA SER A 254 -1.53 4.76 26.60
C SER A 254 -0.79 5.43 25.45
N VAL A 255 -1.51 5.84 24.40
CA VAL A 255 -0.95 6.62 23.29
C VAL A 255 -0.40 7.96 23.77
N VAL A 256 -1.17 8.70 24.59
CA VAL A 256 -0.73 9.98 25.16
C VAL A 256 0.51 9.79 26.03
N LEU A 257 0.53 8.74 26.87
CA LEU A 257 1.67 8.43 27.74
C LEU A 257 2.95 8.14 26.93
N VAL A 258 2.85 7.32 25.87
CA VAL A 258 4.01 7.03 25.00
C VAL A 258 4.49 8.31 24.31
N PHE A 259 3.57 9.15 23.85
CA PHE A 259 3.92 10.43 23.21
C PHE A 259 4.64 11.38 24.18
N LEU A 260 4.11 11.53 25.41
CA LEU A 260 4.75 12.32 26.46
C LEU A 260 6.13 11.79 26.83
N LEU A 261 6.28 10.47 26.94
CA LEU A 261 7.57 9.84 27.23
C LEU A 261 8.59 10.18 26.15
N ILE A 262 8.21 10.19 24.87
CA ILE A 262 9.12 10.56 23.78
C ILE A 262 9.51 12.04 23.85
N ILE A 263 8.57 12.95 24.17
CA ILE A 263 8.88 14.38 24.38
C ILE A 263 9.93 14.56 25.47
N ILE A 264 9.77 13.85 26.59
CA ILE A 264 10.70 13.95 27.73
C ILE A 264 12.06 13.33 27.38
N LEU A 265 12.10 12.20 26.67
CA LEU A 265 13.34 11.49 26.35
C LEU A 265 14.11 12.08 25.15
N LEU A 266 13.44 12.77 24.23
CA LEU A 266 14.03 13.32 23.00
C LEU A 266 13.66 14.80 22.80
N PRO A 267 14.00 15.71 23.74
CA PRO A 267 13.53 17.10 23.72
C PRO A 267 14.00 17.86 22.47
N SER A 268 15.24 17.68 22.04
CA SER A 268 15.80 18.35 20.84
C SER A 268 15.11 17.95 19.53
N VAL A 269 14.74 16.68 19.39
CA VAL A 269 14.02 16.16 18.21
C VAL A 269 12.58 16.68 18.20
N THR A 270 11.95 16.75 19.37
CA THR A 270 10.59 17.27 19.49
C THR A 270 10.51 18.78 19.30
N GLU A 271 11.49 19.55 19.77
CA GLU A 271 11.59 20.99 19.55
C GLU A 271 11.61 21.33 18.04
N GLY A 272 12.42 20.63 17.24
CA GLY A 272 12.42 20.79 15.78
C GLY A 272 11.07 20.47 15.12
N LEU A 273 10.31 19.52 15.67
CA LEU A 273 8.96 19.19 15.20
C LEU A 273 7.90 20.23 15.60
N PHE A 274 7.97 20.73 16.84
CA PHE A 274 7.03 21.73 17.37
C PHE A 274 7.24 23.11 16.76
N ASN A 275 8.49 23.51 16.49
CA ASN A 275 8.80 24.76 15.80
C ASN A 275 8.17 24.83 14.40
N ARG A 276 8.00 23.68 13.75
CA ARG A 276 7.35 23.57 12.43
C ARG A 276 5.84 23.38 12.49
N MET A 277 5.24 23.30 13.69
CA MET A 277 3.81 23.05 13.88
C MET A 277 2.94 24.18 13.33
N GLY A 278 3.44 25.42 13.33
CA GLY A 278 2.77 26.58 12.74
C GLY A 278 3.11 26.84 11.26
N GLU A 279 4.02 26.08 10.64
CA GLU A 279 4.40 26.28 9.24
C GLU A 279 3.38 25.61 8.30
N ASP A 280 2.60 26.44 7.60
CA ASP A 280 1.80 25.99 6.47
C ASP A 280 2.68 25.79 5.23
N THR A 281 3.19 24.57 5.10
CA THR A 281 4.03 24.15 3.97
C THR A 281 3.22 23.50 2.84
N ARG A 282 1.91 23.29 3.05
CA ARG A 282 1.08 22.46 2.15
C ARG A 282 0.13 23.29 1.34
N SER A 283 -0.60 24.22 1.96
CA SER A 283 -1.56 25.05 1.22
C SER A 283 -0.88 25.83 0.11
N GLY A 284 0.37 26.26 0.32
CA GLY A 284 1.19 26.91 -0.71
C GLY A 284 1.43 26.05 -1.96
N GLN A 285 1.59 24.72 -1.83
CA GLN A 285 1.73 23.84 -3.00
C GLN A 285 0.42 23.73 -3.78
N TYR A 286 -0.72 23.64 -3.09
CA TYR A 286 -2.04 23.60 -3.74
C TYR A 286 -2.33 24.91 -4.49
N GLU A 287 -2.12 26.05 -3.84
CA GLU A 287 -2.33 27.37 -4.44
C GLU A 287 -1.41 27.59 -5.66
N THR A 288 -0.12 27.26 -5.52
CA THR A 288 0.86 27.37 -6.61
C THR A 288 0.50 26.44 -7.77
N PHE A 289 0.03 25.23 -7.49
CA PHE A 289 -0.34 24.27 -8.52
C PHE A 289 -1.61 24.70 -9.28
N PHE A 290 -2.69 25.00 -8.57
CA PHE A 290 -3.98 25.35 -9.19
C PHE A 290 -4.03 26.75 -9.81
N SER A 291 -3.02 27.60 -9.55
CA SER A 291 -2.83 28.84 -10.30
C SER A 291 -2.16 28.63 -11.66
N GLN A 292 -1.52 27.48 -11.89
CA GLN A 292 -0.78 27.17 -13.13
C GLN A 292 -1.44 26.05 -13.95
N VAL A 293 -2.09 25.10 -13.28
CA VAL A 293 -2.65 23.88 -13.89
C VAL A 293 -4.16 23.94 -13.86
N ASP A 294 -4.79 23.82 -15.04
CA ASP A 294 -6.24 23.73 -15.14
C ASP A 294 -6.76 22.46 -14.44
N ALA A 295 -7.78 22.61 -13.60
CA ALA A 295 -8.37 21.50 -12.86
C ALA A 295 -8.98 20.44 -13.78
N ALA A 296 -9.47 20.82 -14.97
CA ALA A 296 -10.01 19.85 -15.93
C ALA A 296 -8.91 18.93 -16.50
N SER A 297 -7.65 19.38 -16.54
CA SER A 297 -6.52 18.55 -16.98
C SER A 297 -6.32 17.32 -16.07
N LEU A 298 -6.75 17.38 -14.80
CA LEU A 298 -6.66 16.24 -13.87
C LEU A 298 -7.58 15.05 -14.26
N LEU A 299 -8.58 15.28 -15.11
CA LEU A 299 -9.43 14.19 -15.61
C LEU A 299 -8.69 13.35 -16.64
N TRP A 300 -7.93 14.01 -17.52
CA TRP A 300 -7.28 13.39 -18.68
C TRP A 300 -5.82 13.02 -18.41
N GLY A 301 -5.11 13.84 -17.63
CA GLY A 301 -3.68 13.75 -17.40
C GLY A 301 -2.86 14.56 -18.42
N ASN A 302 -1.64 14.95 -18.03
CA ASN A 302 -0.70 15.73 -18.84
C ASN A 302 0.52 14.91 -19.30
N GLY A 303 0.56 13.62 -19.00
CA GLY A 303 1.64 12.72 -19.39
C GLY A 303 2.84 12.71 -18.43
N GLN A 304 3.83 11.89 -18.78
CA GLN A 304 5.04 11.65 -17.98
C GLN A 304 5.86 12.93 -17.73
N HIS A 305 5.86 13.85 -18.70
CA HIS A 305 6.61 15.11 -18.62
C HIS A 305 5.79 16.29 -18.09
N GLY A 306 4.53 16.07 -17.67
CA GLY A 306 3.73 17.10 -17.02
C GLY A 306 4.48 17.74 -15.84
N SER A 307 4.60 19.06 -15.84
CA SER A 307 5.32 19.80 -14.81
C SER A 307 4.65 21.14 -14.49
N TYR A 308 5.03 21.74 -13.36
CA TYR A 308 4.64 23.08 -12.96
C TYR A 308 5.80 23.75 -12.22
N THR A 309 5.73 25.07 -12.01
CA THR A 309 6.77 25.78 -11.26
C THR A 309 6.50 25.69 -9.75
N PHE A 310 7.46 25.20 -8.97
CA PHE A 310 7.36 25.15 -7.52
C PHE A 310 8.73 25.34 -6.85
N LEU A 311 8.80 26.20 -5.83
CA LEU A 311 10.03 26.50 -5.07
C LEU A 311 11.24 26.86 -5.96
N GLY A 312 11.00 27.62 -7.04
CA GLY A 312 12.05 28.04 -7.99
C GLY A 312 12.46 26.98 -9.02
N ASN A 313 11.92 25.76 -8.96
CA ASN A 313 12.08 24.76 -10.01
C ASN A 313 10.94 24.91 -11.03
N THR A 314 11.25 25.29 -12.27
CA THR A 314 10.29 25.49 -13.36
C THR A 314 9.73 24.19 -13.95
N ASN A 315 10.40 23.06 -13.71
CA ASN A 315 10.04 21.74 -14.19
C ASN A 315 9.75 20.77 -13.03
N TYR A 316 8.99 21.23 -12.04
CA TYR A 316 8.65 20.39 -10.89
C TYR A 316 7.52 19.41 -11.25
N ARG A 317 7.80 18.10 -11.15
CA ARG A 317 6.87 17.02 -11.57
C ARG A 317 6.10 16.36 -10.42
N TYR A 318 6.40 16.70 -9.18
CA TYR A 318 5.91 15.93 -8.03
C TYR A 318 4.77 16.66 -7.31
N PHE A 319 3.91 15.90 -6.63
CA PHE A 319 2.88 16.45 -5.75
C PHE A 319 2.72 15.52 -4.54
N ASP A 320 2.69 16.08 -3.33
CA ASP A 320 2.69 15.27 -2.10
C ASP A 320 1.42 14.41 -1.98
N ASN A 321 0.27 14.97 -2.33
CA ASN A 321 -0.97 14.21 -2.48
C ASN A 321 -0.89 13.32 -3.73
N GLN A 322 -0.77 12.02 -3.49
CA GLN A 322 -0.56 11.04 -4.54
C GLN A 322 -1.77 10.92 -5.47
N PHE A 323 -2.99 11.25 -5.04
CA PHE A 323 -4.14 11.27 -5.95
C PHE A 323 -4.02 12.39 -6.97
N ILE A 324 -3.64 13.60 -6.52
CA ILE A 324 -3.40 14.73 -7.42
C ILE A 324 -2.22 14.42 -8.34
N TYR A 325 -1.13 13.86 -7.81
CA TYR A 325 0.02 13.41 -8.61
C TYR A 325 -0.38 12.42 -9.72
N ILE A 326 -1.13 11.36 -9.39
CA ILE A 326 -1.57 10.36 -10.38
C ILE A 326 -2.49 11.02 -11.42
N MET A 327 -3.44 11.85 -10.98
CA MET A 327 -4.39 12.53 -11.85
C MET A 327 -3.70 13.53 -12.79
N PHE A 328 -2.72 14.25 -12.27
CA PHE A 328 -1.93 15.21 -13.02
C PHE A 328 -1.17 14.57 -14.18
N HIS A 329 -0.61 13.37 -13.99
CA HIS A 329 0.13 12.68 -15.05
C HIS A 329 -0.76 11.81 -15.94
N TYR A 330 -1.62 10.98 -15.36
CA TYR A 330 -2.29 9.89 -16.08
C TYR A 330 -3.81 9.91 -15.98
N GLY A 331 -4.37 11.01 -15.48
CA GLY A 331 -5.81 11.23 -15.38
C GLY A 331 -6.46 10.48 -14.23
N ILE A 332 -7.80 10.56 -14.17
CA ILE A 332 -8.57 10.04 -13.02
C ILE A 332 -8.70 8.51 -13.00
N VAL A 333 -8.50 7.85 -14.13
CA VAL A 333 -8.81 6.42 -14.29
C VAL A 333 -8.02 5.51 -13.33
N PRO A 334 -6.70 5.64 -13.15
CA PRO A 334 -5.96 4.80 -12.20
C PRO A 334 -6.46 4.96 -10.76
N VAL A 335 -6.87 6.17 -10.37
CA VAL A 335 -7.46 6.45 -9.05
C VAL A 335 -8.81 5.75 -8.89
N LEU A 336 -9.68 5.80 -9.91
CA LEU A 336 -10.96 5.09 -9.89
C LEU A 336 -10.78 3.56 -9.82
N CYS A 337 -9.81 3.01 -10.56
CA CYS A 337 -9.47 1.59 -10.48
C CYS A 337 -9.00 1.21 -9.07
N LEU A 338 -8.15 2.04 -8.44
CA LEU A 338 -7.69 1.82 -7.07
C LEU A 338 -8.87 1.82 -6.08
N PHE A 339 -9.74 2.83 -6.14
CA PHE A 339 -10.94 2.90 -5.30
C PHE A 339 -11.90 1.74 -5.57
N GLY A 340 -12.03 1.30 -6.82
CA GLY A 340 -12.84 0.14 -7.20
C GLY A 340 -12.35 -1.16 -6.56
N VAL A 341 -11.02 -1.39 -6.58
CA VAL A 341 -10.37 -2.54 -5.94
C VAL A 341 -10.57 -2.51 -4.43
N ILE A 342 -10.29 -1.36 -3.79
CA ILE A 342 -10.45 -1.18 -2.34
C ILE A 342 -11.92 -1.29 -1.92
N GLY A 343 -12.84 -0.68 -2.68
CA GLY A 343 -14.29 -0.77 -2.49
C GLY A 343 -14.79 -2.22 -2.52
N GLY A 344 -14.07 -3.12 -3.19
CA GLY A 344 -14.26 -4.56 -3.11
C GLY A 344 -14.33 -5.08 -1.67
N LEU A 345 -13.44 -4.61 -0.78
CA LEU A 345 -13.35 -4.96 0.65
C LEU A 345 -14.55 -4.53 1.48
N PHE A 346 -15.26 -3.47 1.08
CA PHE A 346 -16.34 -2.87 1.85
C PHE A 346 -17.71 -3.52 1.59
N ARG A 347 -17.78 -4.54 0.73
CA ARG A 347 -18.98 -5.37 0.55
C ARG A 347 -19.38 -6.06 1.85
N LYS A 348 -20.67 -6.39 2.00
CA LYS A 348 -21.19 -7.05 3.20
C LYS A 348 -20.48 -8.38 3.45
N ILE A 349 -19.91 -8.55 4.66
CA ILE A 349 -19.27 -9.79 5.09
C ILE A 349 -20.35 -10.84 5.35
N ASN A 350 -20.22 -12.01 4.72
CA ASN A 350 -21.12 -13.12 4.94
C ASN A 350 -20.66 -13.95 6.16
N LYS A 351 -21.25 -13.68 7.32
CA LYS A 351 -20.80 -14.23 8.61
C LYS A 351 -20.94 -15.75 8.70
N ASP A 352 -21.88 -16.35 7.97
CA ASP A 352 -22.19 -17.77 8.10
C ASP A 352 -21.21 -18.70 7.36
N ARG A 353 -20.29 -18.13 6.56
CA ARG A 353 -19.41 -18.91 5.67
C ARG A 353 -17.94 -18.56 5.73
N LEU A 354 -17.62 -17.51 6.47
CA LEU A 354 -16.26 -17.11 6.75
C LEU A 354 -15.95 -17.49 8.19
N THR A 355 -14.78 -18.08 8.42
CA THR A 355 -14.31 -18.33 9.78
C THR A 355 -14.13 -16.99 10.52
N LEU A 356 -14.13 -17.02 11.85
CA LEU A 356 -13.85 -15.82 12.64
C LEU A 356 -12.51 -15.18 12.27
N GLU A 357 -11.50 -15.99 11.93
CA GLU A 357 -10.20 -15.52 11.46
C GLU A 357 -10.27 -14.84 10.09
N GLU A 358 -11.02 -15.40 9.14
CA GLU A 358 -11.22 -14.79 7.81
C GLU A 358 -11.99 -13.46 7.92
N GLN A 359 -12.98 -13.40 8.82
CA GLN A 359 -13.71 -12.15 9.10
C GLN A 359 -12.79 -11.10 9.71
N ALA A 360 -11.99 -11.47 10.72
CA ALA A 360 -11.01 -10.59 11.35
C ALA A 360 -9.97 -10.10 10.33
N TYR A 361 -9.50 -10.97 9.44
CA TYR A 361 -8.59 -10.63 8.36
C TYR A 361 -9.18 -9.57 7.41
N ILE A 362 -10.43 -9.76 6.95
CA ILE A 362 -11.09 -8.80 6.05
C ILE A 362 -11.27 -7.44 6.75
N ILE A 363 -11.65 -7.43 8.02
CA ILE A 363 -11.78 -6.18 8.79
C ILE A 363 -10.40 -5.51 8.95
N GLY A 364 -9.35 -6.28 9.24
CA GLY A 364 -7.98 -5.79 9.27
C GLY A 364 -7.55 -5.15 7.95
N CYS A 365 -7.89 -5.78 6.81
CA CYS A 365 -7.63 -5.22 5.49
C CYS A 365 -8.37 -3.90 5.24
N ARG A 366 -9.57 -3.69 5.81
CA ARG A 366 -10.29 -2.41 5.72
C ARG A 366 -9.57 -1.29 6.46
N PHE A 367 -9.13 -1.56 7.70
CA PHE A 367 -8.33 -0.60 8.47
C PHE A 367 -7.01 -0.28 7.78
N MET A 368 -6.30 -1.32 7.29
CA MET A 368 -5.09 -1.14 6.50
C MET A 368 -5.34 -0.26 5.26
N SER A 369 -6.44 -0.50 4.54
CA SER A 369 -6.81 0.30 3.37
C SER A 369 -7.06 1.76 3.74
N PHE A 370 -7.67 2.02 4.90
CA PHE A 370 -7.84 3.39 5.40
C PHE A 370 -6.49 4.08 5.65
N PHE A 371 -5.55 3.42 6.33
CA PHE A 371 -4.21 3.98 6.58
C PHE A 371 -3.44 4.25 5.28
N TYR A 372 -3.52 3.30 4.33
CA TYR A 372 -2.93 3.44 3.01
C TYR A 372 -3.51 4.62 2.23
N LEU A 373 -4.84 4.75 2.17
CA LEU A 373 -5.51 5.87 1.50
C LEU A 373 -5.21 7.21 2.17
N ALA A 374 -5.14 7.25 3.51
CA ALA A 374 -4.75 8.46 4.24
C ALA A 374 -3.30 8.87 3.91
N ALA A 375 -2.38 7.90 3.82
CA ALA A 375 -0.99 8.16 3.42
C ALA A 375 -0.92 8.73 1.99
N LEU A 376 -1.65 8.13 1.03
CA LEU A 376 -1.77 8.63 -0.34
C LEU A 376 -2.40 10.02 -0.42
N GLY A 377 -3.38 10.32 0.43
CA GLY A 377 -4.05 11.62 0.52
C GLY A 377 -3.18 12.74 1.13
N GLY A 378 -1.90 12.48 1.39
CA GLY A 378 -0.97 13.47 1.92
C GLY A 378 -0.89 13.50 3.44
N LEU A 379 -1.46 12.54 4.17
CA LEU A 379 -1.22 12.46 5.62
C LEU A 379 0.27 12.23 5.92
N SER A 380 0.97 11.53 5.02
CA SER A 380 2.41 11.29 5.12
C SER A 380 3.16 11.77 3.90
N VAL A 381 4.17 12.60 4.12
CA VAL A 381 5.10 13.03 3.07
C VAL A 381 6.01 11.84 2.70
N TYR A 382 6.44 11.77 1.44
CA TYR A 382 7.31 10.72 0.87
C TYR A 382 6.67 9.34 0.69
N PHE A 383 5.37 9.18 0.91
CA PHE A 383 4.68 7.95 0.52
C PHE A 383 4.41 7.96 -0.99
N LYS A 384 5.30 7.33 -1.76
CA LYS A 384 5.18 7.28 -3.22
C LYS A 384 4.22 6.18 -3.68
N PHE A 385 3.23 6.53 -4.49
CA PHE A 385 2.45 5.54 -5.24
C PHE A 385 3.27 5.06 -6.45
N GLY A 386 3.80 3.84 -6.39
CA GLY A 386 4.77 3.35 -7.37
C GLY A 386 4.89 1.84 -7.39
N TRP A 387 5.73 1.31 -8.29
CA TRP A 387 6.15 -0.09 -8.31
C TRP A 387 7.18 -0.36 -7.21
N ASN A 388 6.73 -0.22 -5.97
CA ASN A 388 7.55 -0.32 -4.77
C ASN A 388 6.96 -1.33 -3.78
N LEU A 389 7.78 -1.75 -2.83
CA LEU A 389 7.41 -2.75 -1.83
C LEU A 389 6.23 -2.31 -0.96
N SER A 390 6.14 -1.02 -0.63
CA SER A 390 5.05 -0.47 0.19
C SER A 390 3.70 -0.71 -0.47
N THR A 391 3.56 -0.34 -1.75
CA THR A 391 2.33 -0.51 -2.51
C THR A 391 2.03 -1.98 -2.80
N LEU A 392 3.06 -2.75 -3.16
CA LEU A 392 2.94 -4.18 -3.46
C LEU A 392 2.37 -4.97 -2.28
N PHE A 393 2.90 -4.78 -1.06
CA PHE A 393 2.42 -5.50 0.12
C PHE A 393 0.95 -5.21 0.43
N VAL A 394 0.58 -3.92 0.44
CA VAL A 394 -0.80 -3.51 0.75
C VAL A 394 -1.76 -4.11 -0.26
N LEU A 395 -1.47 -3.99 -1.56
CA LEU A 395 -2.36 -4.48 -2.61
C LEU A 395 -2.48 -6.00 -2.61
N ILE A 396 -1.42 -6.75 -2.31
CA ILE A 396 -1.51 -8.22 -2.16
C ILE A 396 -2.46 -8.60 -1.01
N PHE A 397 -2.40 -7.92 0.14
CA PHE A 397 -3.30 -8.18 1.26
C PHE A 397 -4.76 -7.82 0.92
N ILE A 398 -4.97 -6.67 0.30
CA ILE A 398 -6.29 -6.27 -0.20
C ILE A 398 -6.82 -7.33 -1.18
N GLY A 399 -5.98 -7.77 -2.11
CA GLY A 399 -6.26 -8.83 -3.06
C GLY A 399 -6.74 -10.11 -2.42
N ARG A 400 -6.01 -10.61 -1.43
CA ARG A 400 -6.40 -11.82 -0.70
C ARG A 400 -7.73 -11.63 0.05
N GLY A 401 -7.96 -10.47 0.65
CA GLY A 401 -9.23 -10.14 1.31
C GLY A 401 -10.41 -10.17 0.34
N VAL A 402 -10.23 -9.60 -0.85
CA VAL A 402 -11.25 -9.65 -1.91
C VAL A 402 -11.47 -11.08 -2.42
N SER A 403 -10.41 -11.87 -2.61
CA SER A 403 -10.51 -13.29 -3.01
C SER A 403 -11.32 -14.10 -2.02
N LEU A 404 -11.07 -13.96 -0.71
CA LEU A 404 -11.80 -14.69 0.34
C LEU A 404 -13.30 -14.42 0.29
N MET A 405 -13.72 -13.17 0.08
CA MET A 405 -15.14 -12.85 -0.07
C MET A 405 -15.75 -13.41 -1.35
N SER A 406 -14.98 -13.51 -2.43
CA SER A 406 -15.42 -14.14 -3.68
C SER A 406 -15.59 -15.66 -3.50
N GLU A 407 -14.59 -16.33 -2.91
CA GLU A 407 -14.62 -17.75 -2.57
C GLU A 407 -15.84 -18.09 -1.67
N ALA A 408 -16.14 -17.26 -0.67
CA ALA A 408 -17.32 -17.42 0.19
C ALA A 408 -18.66 -17.30 -0.56
N LYS A 409 -18.70 -16.50 -1.63
CA LYS A 409 -19.88 -16.37 -2.50
C LYS A 409 -20.05 -17.58 -3.41
N GLU A 410 -18.96 -18.16 -3.91
CA GLU A 410 -19.02 -19.38 -4.73
C GLU A 410 -19.49 -20.58 -3.92
N ARG A 411 -19.06 -20.71 -2.66
CA ARG A 411 -19.61 -21.69 -1.71
C ARG A 411 -21.15 -21.60 -1.58
N LYS A 412 -21.76 -20.42 -1.86
CA LYS A 412 -23.24 -20.27 -1.94
C LYS A 412 -23.86 -21.04 -3.08
N ARG A 413 -23.31 -20.85 -4.27
CA ARG A 413 -23.91 -21.33 -5.51
C ARG A 413 -23.89 -22.85 -5.61
N TYR A 414 -22.96 -23.50 -4.93
CA TYR A 414 -22.85 -24.95 -4.89
C TYR A 414 -23.66 -25.61 -3.76
N SER A 415 -23.99 -24.88 -2.68
CA SER A 415 -24.77 -25.42 -1.55
C SER A 415 -26.28 -25.25 -1.71
N GLU A 416 -26.74 -24.37 -2.58
CA GLU A 416 -28.15 -24.27 -2.98
C GLU A 416 -28.37 -25.16 -4.22
N PRO A 417 -29.16 -26.26 -4.15
CA PRO A 417 -29.52 -26.99 -5.36
C PRO A 417 -30.24 -26.04 -6.31
N ARG A 418 -29.89 -26.08 -7.61
CA ARG A 418 -30.56 -25.29 -8.65
C ARG A 418 -32.01 -25.78 -8.81
N THR A 419 -32.92 -25.36 -7.93
CA THR A 419 -34.36 -25.41 -8.20
C THR A 419 -34.71 -24.27 -9.15
N ARG A 420 -34.36 -24.47 -10.41
CA ARG A 420 -35.03 -23.81 -11.53
C ARG A 420 -35.66 -24.89 -12.40
N THR A 421 -36.71 -25.51 -11.88
CA THR A 421 -37.78 -25.95 -12.75
C THR A 421 -38.54 -24.70 -13.20
N PRO A 422 -38.71 -24.46 -14.51
CA PRO A 422 -39.66 -23.47 -14.96
C PRO A 422 -41.03 -23.98 -14.50
N VAL A 423 -41.67 -23.25 -13.58
CA VAL A 423 -43.10 -23.45 -13.31
C VAL A 423 -43.81 -23.06 -14.60
N ILE A 424 -44.12 -24.05 -15.43
CA ILE A 424 -45.17 -23.94 -16.43
C ILE A 424 -46.42 -23.59 -15.62
N LYS A 425 -46.86 -22.34 -15.72
CA LYS A 425 -48.17 -21.91 -15.22
C LYS A 425 -49.20 -22.73 -15.99
N GLY A 426 -49.65 -23.82 -15.41
CA GLY A 426 -50.87 -24.50 -15.83
C GLY A 426 -52.03 -23.52 -15.65
N ALA A 427 -52.66 -23.14 -16.76
CA ALA A 427 -53.95 -22.49 -16.76
C ALA A 427 -54.98 -23.50 -16.23
N VAL A 428 -55.50 -23.24 -15.04
CA VAL A 428 -56.79 -23.76 -14.58
C VAL A 428 -57.56 -22.56 -14.11
N TYR A 429 -58.56 -22.16 -14.88
CA TYR A 429 -59.89 -21.70 -14.45
C TYR A 429 -60.62 -21.22 -15.71
N ASP A 430 -61.69 -21.92 -16.09
CA ASP A 430 -63.03 -21.34 -16.05
C ASP A 430 -64.08 -22.43 -16.29
N GLY A 431 -64.86 -22.69 -15.25
CA GLY A 431 -66.12 -23.41 -15.36
C GLY A 431 -67.17 -22.45 -15.92
N ILE A 432 -67.76 -22.82 -17.06
CA ILE A 432 -69.01 -22.24 -17.53
C ILE A 432 -70.05 -23.35 -17.59
N ALA A 433 -71.13 -23.11 -16.87
CA ALA A 433 -72.34 -23.91 -16.83
C ALA A 433 -72.99 -24.01 -18.22
N ILE A 434 -73.49 -25.20 -18.58
CA ILE A 434 -74.57 -25.34 -19.56
C ILE A 434 -75.63 -26.25 -18.94
N LYS A 435 -76.81 -25.65 -18.72
CA LYS A 435 -78.09 -26.33 -18.46
C LYS A 435 -78.61 -26.93 -19.77
N ASN A 436 -79.29 -28.06 -19.62
CA ASN A 436 -80.03 -28.86 -20.61
C ASN A 436 -80.76 -28.07 -21.71
N GLY A 437 -80.72 -28.66 -22.91
CA GLY A 437 -81.51 -28.35 -24.11
C GLY A 437 -81.06 -29.23 -25.26
#